data_AF-A0ABD1VNT0-F1
#
_entry.id   AF-A0ABD1VNT0-F1
#
_cell.length_a   1.000
_cell.length_b   1.000
_cell.length_c   1.000
_cell.angle_alpha   90.00
_cell.angle_beta   90.00
_cell.angle_gamma   90.00
#
_symmetry.space_group_name_H-M   'P 1'
#
loop_
_entity.id
_entity.type
_entity.pdbx_description
1 polymer ?
#
loop_
_entity_poly.entity_id
_entity_poly.type
_entity_poly.pdbx_seq_one_letter_code
_entity_poly.pdbx_strand_id
1 'polypeptide(L)'
;MTASLWTALNHGGRTVFLEEDKSWIEQIKKKLPTLESYHITYDTLVTQADELMEMGMREECKVVQDPRFSKCKLALKGLPSEMYGIEWDLIMVDAPTGYFDGAPGRMSAIYTAGLMARNKEEGETDVFVHDVDRVVEDKFSKSFLCEGYLQEQEGRIRHFTIPSHRTRLGRSFCP
;
A
#
# COMPACT_ATOMS: atom_id res chain seq x y z
N MET A 1 -2.29 -4.31 14.43
CA MET A 1 -3.37 -5.34 14.57
C MET A 1 -2.76 -6.74 14.41
N THR A 2 -3.37 -7.82 14.90
CA THR A 2 -2.76 -9.18 14.81
C THR A 2 -3.25 -9.95 13.57
N ALA A 3 -2.43 -10.86 13.04
CA ALA A 3 -2.81 -11.70 11.90
C ALA A 3 -4.07 -12.54 12.14
N SER A 4 -4.22 -13.09 13.36
CA SER A 4 -5.40 -13.88 13.76
C SER A 4 -6.71 -13.08 13.67
N LEU A 5 -6.68 -11.79 14.03
CA LEU A 5 -7.85 -10.92 13.97
C LEU A 5 -8.33 -10.77 12.52
N TRP A 6 -7.42 -10.46 11.60
CA TRP A 6 -7.76 -10.28 10.18
C TRP A 6 -8.32 -11.54 9.54
N THR A 7 -7.75 -12.71 9.84
CA THR A 7 -8.29 -13.99 9.37
C THR A 7 -9.70 -14.25 9.89
N ALA A 8 -10.01 -13.84 11.13
CA ALA A 8 -11.34 -13.99 11.69
C ALA A 8 -12.35 -12.99 11.11
N LEU A 9 -11.94 -11.74 10.89
CA LEU A 9 -12.81 -10.69 10.34
C LEU A 9 -13.18 -10.94 8.87
N ASN A 10 -12.27 -11.52 8.09
CA ASN A 10 -12.49 -11.80 6.67
C ASN A 10 -12.91 -13.26 6.42
N HIS A 11 -13.87 -13.75 7.20
CA HIS A 11 -14.34 -15.13 7.08
C HIS A 11 -14.93 -15.42 5.70
N GLY A 12 -14.35 -16.38 4.98
CA GLY A 12 -14.76 -16.73 3.61
C GLY A 12 -14.12 -15.87 2.50
N GLY A 13 -13.37 -14.82 2.87
CA GLY A 13 -12.56 -14.04 1.94
C GLY A 13 -11.09 -14.48 1.92
N ARG A 14 -10.30 -13.83 1.05
CA ARG A 14 -8.84 -14.03 0.96
C ARG A 14 -8.12 -12.92 1.72
N THR A 15 -7.25 -13.30 2.65
CA THR A 15 -6.39 -12.35 3.39
C THR A 15 -4.94 -12.71 3.13
N VAL A 16 -4.15 -11.76 2.63
CA VAL A 16 -2.73 -11.95 2.31
C VAL A 16 -1.89 -10.95 3.08
N PHE A 17 -0.80 -11.43 3.70
CA PHE A 17 0.19 -10.61 4.37
C PHE A 17 1.45 -10.48 3.51
N LEU A 18 1.81 -9.25 3.17
CA LEU A 18 3.09 -8.92 2.55
C LEU A 18 4.00 -8.38 3.65
N GLU A 19 5.07 -9.11 3.97
CA GLU A 19 5.82 -8.87 5.20
C GLU A 19 7.33 -8.84 5.00
N GLU A 20 8.03 -7.95 5.72
CA GLU A 20 9.48 -7.76 5.64
C GLU A 20 10.27 -8.72 6.54
N ASP A 21 9.69 -9.17 7.66
CA ASP A 21 10.38 -10.09 8.58
C ASP A 21 10.08 -11.57 8.27
N LYS A 22 11.07 -12.27 7.69
CA LYS A 22 11.01 -13.73 7.47
C LYS A 22 10.77 -14.52 8.75
N SER A 23 11.37 -14.09 9.85
CA SER A 23 11.26 -14.76 11.15
C SER A 23 9.83 -14.70 11.66
N TRP A 24 9.18 -13.55 11.50
CA TRP A 24 7.76 -13.39 11.81
C TRP A 24 6.91 -14.34 10.98
N ILE A 25 7.14 -14.42 9.66
CA ILE A 25 6.42 -15.33 8.76
C ILE A 25 6.56 -16.79 9.22
N GLU A 26 7.77 -17.24 9.55
CA GLU A 26 8.01 -18.60 10.02
C GLU A 26 7.31 -18.89 11.36
N GLN A 27 7.32 -17.93 12.27
CA GLN A 27 6.66 -18.06 13.57
C GLN A 27 5.14 -18.08 13.46
N ILE A 28 4.55 -17.20 12.64
CA ILE A 28 3.10 -17.12 12.52
C ILE A 28 2.54 -18.32 11.75
N LYS A 29 3.25 -18.84 10.74
CA LYS A 29 2.83 -20.05 10.01
C LYS A 29 2.79 -21.30 10.89
N LYS A 30 3.62 -21.37 11.95
CA LYS A 30 3.51 -22.44 12.97
C LYS A 30 2.23 -22.34 13.79
N LYS A 31 1.72 -21.13 14.02
CA LYS A 31 0.50 -20.87 14.81
C LYS A 31 -0.77 -20.91 13.94
N LEU A 32 -0.68 -20.43 12.71
CA LEU A 32 -1.77 -20.33 11.73
C LEU A 32 -1.27 -20.89 10.39
N PRO A 33 -1.27 -22.23 10.19
CA PRO A 33 -0.74 -22.84 8.97
C PRO A 33 -1.48 -22.45 7.69
N THR A 34 -2.73 -22.01 7.80
CA THR A 34 -3.58 -21.54 6.69
C THR A 34 -3.36 -20.07 6.34
N LEU A 35 -2.49 -19.35 7.06
CA LEU A 35 -2.21 -17.95 6.79
C LEU A 35 -1.43 -17.81 5.47
N GLU A 36 -1.99 -17.08 4.52
CA GLU A 36 -1.28 -16.71 3.30
C GLU A 36 -0.36 -15.51 3.59
N SER A 37 0.94 -15.72 3.47
CA SER A 37 1.92 -14.64 3.62
C SER A 37 3.16 -14.82 2.74
N TYR A 38 3.67 -13.69 2.26
CA TYR A 38 4.83 -13.60 1.39
C TYR A 38 5.86 -12.65 1.98
N HIS A 39 7.12 -13.08 1.95
CA HIS A 39 8.23 -12.20 2.28
C HIS A 39 8.49 -11.26 1.11
N ILE A 40 8.54 -9.96 1.39
CA ILE A 40 8.88 -8.93 0.41
C ILE A 40 10.02 -8.06 0.92
N THR A 41 10.80 -7.52 -0.03
CA THR A 41 11.88 -6.58 0.28
C THR A 41 11.44 -5.18 -0.12
N TYR A 42 11.52 -4.25 0.83
CA TYR A 42 11.35 -2.82 0.58
C TYR A 42 12.74 -2.18 0.40
N ASP A 43 12.93 -1.47 -0.70
CA ASP A 43 14.23 -0.94 -1.13
C ASP A 43 14.37 0.59 -0.95
N THR A 44 13.30 1.27 -0.54
CA THR A 44 13.31 2.70 -0.23
C THR A 44 13.55 2.95 1.25
N LEU A 45 14.43 3.91 1.56
CA LEU A 45 14.80 4.27 2.93
C LEU A 45 14.11 5.55 3.38
N VAL A 46 13.80 5.68 4.68
CA VAL A 46 13.16 6.88 5.26
C VAL A 46 13.93 8.16 4.89
N THR A 47 15.26 8.12 4.91
CA THR A 47 16.15 9.21 4.46
C THR A 47 15.95 9.68 3.02
N GLN A 48 15.35 8.86 2.16
CA GLN A 48 15.07 9.20 0.76
C GLN A 48 13.69 9.85 0.58
N ALA A 49 12.91 10.06 1.65
CA ALA A 49 11.52 10.49 1.57
C ALA A 49 11.34 11.79 0.77
N ASP A 50 12.18 12.81 0.98
CA ASP A 50 12.04 14.08 0.27
C ASP A 50 12.32 13.94 -1.23
N GLU A 51 13.40 13.25 -1.62
CA GLU A 51 13.72 12.97 -3.03
C GLU A 51 12.61 12.14 -3.71
N LEU A 52 12.10 11.14 -3.00
CA LEU A 52 11.04 10.26 -3.49
C LEU A 52 9.70 11.00 -3.64
N MET A 53 9.41 11.97 -2.76
CA MET A 53 8.25 12.84 -2.87
C MET A 53 8.33 13.68 -4.15
N GLU A 54 9.45 14.37 -4.37
CA GLU A 54 9.67 15.18 -5.58
C GLU A 54 9.57 14.35 -6.87
N MET A 55 10.18 13.15 -6.87
CA MET A 55 10.09 12.22 -8.00
C MET A 55 8.65 11.74 -8.21
N GLY A 56 7.95 11.39 -7.13
CA GLY A 56 6.57 10.91 -7.17
C GLY A 56 5.59 11.91 -7.77
N MET A 57 5.90 13.20 -7.72
CA MET A 57 5.05 14.27 -8.27
C MET A 57 5.14 14.41 -9.79
N ARG A 58 6.09 13.73 -10.43
CA ARG A 58 6.30 13.80 -11.89
C ARG A 58 5.23 13.01 -12.65
N GLU A 59 5.03 13.35 -13.92
CA GLU A 59 3.96 12.78 -14.74
C GLU A 59 4.10 11.27 -14.93
N GLU A 60 5.32 10.72 -14.95
CA GLU A 60 5.54 9.28 -15.04
C GLU A 60 4.96 8.50 -13.84
N CYS A 61 4.81 9.16 -12.69
CA CYS A 61 4.24 8.57 -11.47
C CYS A 61 2.72 8.75 -11.37
N LYS A 62 2.10 9.51 -12.28
CA LYS A 62 0.64 9.71 -12.35
C LYS A 62 -0.04 8.80 -13.36
N VAL A 63 0.72 7.95 -14.07
CA VAL A 63 0.18 6.97 -15.01
C VAL A 63 -0.41 5.78 -14.25
N VAL A 64 -1.73 5.61 -14.32
CA VAL A 64 -2.41 4.44 -13.77
C VAL A 64 -2.21 3.23 -14.68
N GLN A 65 -1.47 2.25 -14.18
CA GLN A 65 -1.18 0.99 -14.85
C GLN A 65 -0.75 -0.07 -13.83
N ASP A 66 -0.50 -1.28 -14.30
CA ASP A 66 0.08 -2.34 -13.47
C ASP A 66 1.44 -1.88 -12.88
N PRO A 67 1.63 -1.97 -11.55
CA PRO A 67 2.86 -1.54 -10.89
C PRO A 67 4.14 -2.16 -11.48
N ARG A 68 4.08 -3.38 -12.02
CA ARG A 68 5.22 -4.06 -12.66
C ARG A 68 5.80 -3.27 -13.83
N PHE A 69 4.95 -2.55 -14.56
CA PHE A 69 5.33 -1.77 -15.73
C PHE A 69 5.49 -0.27 -15.42
N SER A 70 5.25 0.14 -14.17
CA SER A 70 5.41 1.53 -13.78
C SER A 70 6.85 2.02 -13.91
N LYS A 71 7.01 3.22 -14.46
CA LYS A 71 8.29 3.94 -14.52
C LYS A 71 8.61 4.66 -13.21
N CYS A 72 7.63 4.80 -12.33
CA CYS A 72 7.82 5.43 -11.02
C CYS A 72 8.68 4.56 -10.11
N LYS A 73 9.70 5.14 -9.46
CA LYS A 73 10.55 4.42 -8.50
C LYS A 73 9.79 3.99 -7.24
N LEU A 74 8.69 4.67 -6.92
CA LEU A 74 7.83 4.32 -5.79
C LEU A 74 6.99 3.04 -6.02
N ALA A 75 6.90 2.54 -7.26
CA ALA A 75 6.15 1.31 -7.54
C ALA A 75 6.94 0.08 -7.09
N LEU A 76 6.39 -0.69 -6.15
CA LEU A 76 6.94 -1.98 -5.74
C LEU A 76 6.79 -3.00 -6.87
N LYS A 77 7.92 -3.55 -7.32
CA LYS A 77 7.98 -4.54 -8.41
C LYS A 77 8.30 -5.96 -7.93
N GLY A 78 8.62 -6.12 -6.63
CA GLY A 78 9.00 -7.38 -6.01
C GLY A 78 7.86 -8.22 -5.42
N LEU A 79 6.60 -7.82 -5.59
CA LEU A 79 5.46 -8.61 -5.11
C LEU A 79 5.30 -9.90 -5.94
N PRO A 80 4.70 -10.98 -5.37
CA PRO A 80 4.32 -12.15 -6.14
C PRO A 80 3.42 -11.76 -7.33
N SER A 81 3.66 -12.36 -8.51
CA SER A 81 3.03 -11.94 -9.76
C SER A 81 1.50 -11.92 -9.75
N GLU A 82 0.88 -12.83 -9.00
CA GLU A 82 -0.58 -12.87 -8.84
C GLU A 82 -1.13 -11.65 -8.09
N MET A 83 -0.36 -11.06 -7.17
CA MET A 83 -0.84 -9.96 -6.31
C MET A 83 -1.21 -8.70 -7.10
N TYR A 84 -0.52 -8.45 -8.22
CA TYR A 84 -0.80 -7.31 -9.08
C TYR A 84 -2.13 -7.42 -9.85
N GLY A 85 -2.60 -8.65 -10.08
CA GLY A 85 -3.83 -8.93 -10.81
C GLY A 85 -5.06 -9.08 -9.93
N ILE A 86 -4.89 -9.08 -8.60
CA ILE A 86 -6.00 -9.19 -7.65
C ILE A 86 -6.63 -7.80 -7.46
N GLU A 87 -7.96 -7.77 -7.57
CA GLU A 87 -8.76 -6.60 -7.27
C GLU A 87 -9.11 -6.57 -5.78
N TRP A 88 -8.30 -5.87 -5.00
CA TRP A 88 -8.50 -5.80 -3.56
C TRP A 88 -9.69 -4.91 -3.19
N ASP A 89 -10.51 -5.36 -2.25
CA ASP A 89 -11.55 -4.54 -1.62
C ASP A 89 -10.95 -3.64 -0.55
N LEU A 90 -9.96 -4.15 0.19
CA LEU A 90 -9.27 -3.44 1.26
C LEU A 90 -7.76 -3.67 1.21
N ILE A 91 -6.98 -2.61 1.40
CA ILE A 91 -5.52 -2.66 1.58
C ILE A 91 -5.15 -1.92 2.86
N MET A 92 -4.46 -2.61 3.78
CA MET A 92 -3.90 -2.02 5.00
C MET A 92 -2.39 -1.83 4.83
N VAL A 93 -1.91 -0.59 4.87
CA VAL A 93 -0.49 -0.25 4.87
C VAL A 93 -0.02 -0.11 6.31
N ASP A 94 0.47 -1.21 6.87
CA ASP A 94 1.05 -1.29 8.22
C ASP A 94 2.52 -1.76 8.26
N ALA A 95 3.21 -1.72 7.12
CA ALA A 95 4.62 -2.05 6.99
C ALA A 95 5.21 -1.36 5.74
N PRO A 96 6.54 -1.17 5.65
CA PRO A 96 7.58 -1.49 6.62
C PRO A 96 7.58 -0.56 7.84
N THR A 97 8.38 -0.89 8.85
CA THR A 97 8.23 -0.26 10.17
C THR A 97 8.87 1.12 10.32
N GLY A 98 9.89 1.44 9.53
CA GLY A 98 10.45 2.80 9.43
C GLY A 98 10.97 3.41 10.74
N TYR A 99 11.49 2.60 11.67
CA TYR A 99 11.86 3.07 13.02
C TYR A 99 13.10 3.97 13.09
N PHE A 100 13.91 4.04 12.04
CA PHE A 100 15.11 4.89 11.98
C PHE A 100 15.41 5.32 10.53
N ASP A 101 16.26 6.34 10.37
CA ASP A 101 16.59 6.99 9.10
C ASP A 101 17.06 6.05 7.97
N GLY A 102 17.82 5.03 8.32
CA GLY A 102 18.31 4.00 7.39
C GLY A 102 17.38 2.79 7.23
N ALA A 103 16.20 2.79 7.87
CA ALA A 103 15.24 1.70 7.75
C ALA A 103 14.38 1.87 6.49
N PRO A 104 13.82 0.77 5.96
CA PRO A 104 12.79 0.87 4.95
C PRO A 104 11.57 1.65 5.43
N GLY A 105 11.08 2.57 4.58
CA GLY A 105 9.93 3.44 4.87
C GLY A 105 8.69 3.08 4.05
N ARG A 106 7.51 3.55 4.47
CA ARG A 106 6.21 3.21 3.86
C ARG A 106 5.93 3.91 2.53
N MET A 107 6.84 4.73 2.02
CA MET A 107 6.67 5.51 0.78
C MET A 107 6.20 4.66 -0.39
N SER A 108 6.96 3.60 -0.74
CA SER A 108 6.61 2.72 -1.86
C SER A 108 5.39 1.86 -1.58
N ALA A 109 5.15 1.47 -0.32
CA ALA A 109 3.97 0.70 0.07
C ALA A 109 2.68 1.53 -0.12
N ILE A 110 2.67 2.77 0.37
CA ILE A 110 1.57 3.73 0.22
C ILE A 110 1.30 3.98 -1.27
N TYR A 111 2.33 4.34 -2.03
CA TYR A 111 2.19 4.62 -3.46
C TYR A 111 1.64 3.40 -4.22
N THR A 112 2.19 2.21 -3.96
CA THR A 112 1.77 0.99 -4.67
C THR A 112 0.34 0.60 -4.32
N ALA A 113 -0.08 0.71 -3.05
CA ALA A 113 -1.46 0.48 -2.64
C ALA A 113 -2.42 1.39 -3.42
N GLY A 114 -2.11 2.69 -3.51
CA GLY A 114 -2.89 3.64 -4.29
C GLY A 114 -2.90 3.33 -5.80
N LEU A 115 -1.78 2.90 -6.36
CA LEU A 115 -1.70 2.55 -7.78
C LEU A 115 -2.52 1.29 -8.10
N MET A 116 -2.45 0.27 -7.24
CA MET A 116 -3.24 -0.95 -7.37
C MET A 116 -4.73 -0.67 -7.25
N ALA A 117 -5.15 0.10 -6.25
CA ALA A 117 -6.54 0.52 -6.07
C ALA A 117 -7.10 1.23 -7.32
N ARG A 118 -6.34 2.18 -7.89
CA ARG A 118 -6.74 2.88 -9.12
C ARG A 118 -6.76 1.98 -10.35
N ASN A 119 -5.89 0.97 -10.40
CA ASN A 119 -5.76 0.05 -11.54
C ASN A 119 -6.80 -1.09 -11.53
N LYS A 120 -7.66 -1.17 -10.51
CA LYS A 120 -8.86 -2.02 -10.48
C LYS A 120 -9.72 -1.75 -11.72
N GLU A 121 -10.35 -2.77 -12.28
CA GLU A 121 -11.24 -2.64 -13.45
C GLU A 121 -12.46 -1.80 -13.08
N GLU A 122 -13.18 -2.19 -12.04
CA GLU A 122 -14.42 -1.51 -11.61
C GLU A 122 -14.53 -1.37 -10.08
N GLY A 123 -15.40 -0.47 -9.63
CA GLY A 123 -15.65 -0.24 -8.21
C GLY A 123 -14.58 0.62 -7.53
N GLU A 124 -14.34 0.35 -6.25
CA GLU A 124 -13.44 1.08 -5.38
C GLU A 124 -12.65 0.12 -4.46
N THR A 125 -11.62 0.66 -3.83
CA THR A 125 -10.79 -0.02 -2.84
C THR A 125 -10.60 0.89 -1.65
N ASP A 126 -10.85 0.35 -0.45
CA ASP A 126 -10.54 1.02 0.79
C ASP A 126 -9.05 0.85 1.12
N VAL A 127 -8.34 1.96 1.34
CA VAL A 127 -6.94 1.96 1.71
C VAL A 127 -6.79 2.59 3.09
N PHE A 128 -6.24 1.81 4.02
CA PHE A 128 -5.94 2.26 5.38
C PHE A 128 -4.44 2.42 5.54
N VAL A 129 -4.01 3.53 6.14
CA VAL A 129 -2.61 3.80 6.46
C VAL A 129 -2.48 4.00 7.95
N HIS A 130 -1.57 3.27 8.60
CA HIS A 130 -1.27 3.43 10.01
C HIS A 130 -0.03 4.33 10.24
N ASP A 131 0.09 4.88 11.45
CA ASP A 131 1.13 5.82 11.90
C ASP A 131 1.15 7.14 11.12
N VAL A 132 -0.02 7.67 10.76
CA VAL A 132 -0.14 8.95 10.01
C VAL A 132 0.20 10.19 10.83
N ASP A 133 0.53 10.04 12.11
CA ASP A 133 1.16 11.07 12.94
C ASP A 133 2.63 11.30 12.59
N ARG A 134 3.26 10.36 11.87
CA ARG A 134 4.62 10.51 11.34
C ARG A 134 4.62 11.30 10.02
N VAL A 135 5.67 12.10 9.82
CA VAL A 135 5.77 13.05 8.70
C VAL A 135 5.74 12.36 7.33
N VAL A 136 6.39 11.21 7.21
CA VAL A 136 6.46 10.46 5.95
C VAL A 136 5.08 9.94 5.58
N GLU A 137 4.44 9.19 6.48
CA GLU A 137 3.12 8.61 6.28
C GLU A 137 2.05 9.69 6.06
N ASP A 138 2.11 10.80 6.79
CA ASP A 138 1.20 11.93 6.60
C ASP A 138 1.27 12.49 5.18
N LYS A 139 2.49 12.88 4.75
CA LYS A 139 2.71 13.51 3.44
C LYS A 139 2.41 12.53 2.31
N PHE A 140 3.00 11.33 2.35
CA PHE A 140 2.87 10.36 1.26
C PHE A 140 1.43 9.88 1.10
N SER A 141 0.69 9.63 2.18
CA SER A 141 -0.71 9.21 2.05
C SER A 141 -1.58 10.30 1.44
N LYS A 142 -1.48 11.56 1.90
CA LYS A 142 -2.23 12.68 1.29
C LYS A 142 -1.84 12.94 -0.17
N SER A 143 -0.56 12.80 -0.52
CA SER A 143 -0.10 13.05 -1.89
C SER A 143 -0.46 11.94 -2.86
N PHE A 144 -0.29 10.66 -2.49
CA PHE A 144 -0.38 9.54 -3.43
C PHE A 144 -1.66 8.70 -3.29
N LEU A 145 -2.34 8.76 -2.15
CA LEU A 145 -3.73 8.29 -2.02
C LEU A 145 -4.73 9.42 -2.29
N CYS A 146 -4.24 10.66 -2.42
CA CYS A 146 -4.98 11.90 -2.65
C CYS A 146 -5.86 12.31 -1.48
N GLU A 147 -5.62 13.51 -0.95
CA GLU A 147 -6.43 14.08 0.14
C GLU A 147 -7.92 14.18 -0.23
N GLY A 148 -8.27 14.38 -1.49
CA GLY A 148 -9.67 14.37 -1.92
C GLY A 148 -10.37 13.00 -1.87
N TYR A 149 -9.65 11.91 -1.62
CA TYR A 149 -10.21 10.57 -1.38
C TYR A 149 -10.20 10.18 0.10
N LEU A 150 -9.67 11.04 0.98
CA LEU A 150 -9.68 10.86 2.44
C LEU A 150 -11.12 10.86 2.95
N GLN A 151 -11.51 9.79 3.64
CA GLN A 151 -12.81 9.68 4.30
C GLN A 151 -12.72 10.09 5.77
N GLU A 152 -11.77 9.50 6.49
CA GLU A 152 -11.66 9.68 7.94
C GLU A 152 -10.21 9.49 8.41
N GLN A 153 -9.89 10.14 9.53
CA GLN A 153 -8.70 9.83 10.32
C GLN A 153 -9.10 9.67 11.78
N GLU A 154 -8.87 8.49 12.33
CA GLU A 154 -9.12 8.15 13.73
C GLU A 154 -7.79 7.78 14.41
N GLY A 155 -7.37 8.61 15.37
CA GLY A 155 -6.06 8.50 16.00
C GLY A 155 -4.91 8.48 14.99
N ARG A 156 -4.21 7.33 14.91
CA ARG A 156 -3.05 7.10 14.02
C ARG A 156 -3.40 6.38 12.71
N ILE A 157 -4.68 6.14 12.44
CA ILE A 157 -5.14 5.45 11.23
C ILE A 157 -5.88 6.43 10.34
N ARG A 158 -5.59 6.38 9.05
CA ARG A 158 -6.25 7.16 8.01
C ARG A 158 -6.89 6.24 6.98
N HIS A 159 -8.13 6.54 6.59
CA HIS A 159 -8.93 5.78 5.63
C HIS A 159 -9.18 6.59 4.37
N PHE A 160 -8.89 5.98 3.23
CA PHE A 160 -9.17 6.51 1.90
C PHE A 160 -10.08 5.53 1.14
N THR A 161 -11.01 6.05 0.36
CA THR A 161 -11.77 5.25 -0.61
C THR A 161 -11.35 5.67 -2.01
N ILE A 162 -10.60 4.81 -2.68
CA ILE A 162 -9.98 5.11 -3.97
C ILE A 162 -10.79 4.42 -5.06
N PRO A 163 -11.41 5.17 -5.99
CA PRO A 163 -12.20 4.56 -7.05
C PRO A 163 -11.28 4.00 -8.15
N SER A 164 -11.81 3.08 -8.95
CA SER A 164 -11.16 2.64 -10.19
C SER A 164 -10.96 3.83 -11.15
N HIS A 165 -9.79 3.94 -11.76
CA HIS A 165 -9.53 4.93 -12.81
C HIS A 165 -9.70 4.34 -14.22
N ARG A 166 -9.99 3.03 -14.34
CA ARG A 166 -10.29 2.37 -15.62
C ARG A 166 -11.71 2.60 -16.09
N THR A 167 -12.67 2.79 -15.17
CA THR A 167 -14.09 3.00 -15.48
C THR A 167 -14.38 4.30 -16.23
N ARG A 168 -13.63 5.38 -15.96
CA ARG A 168 -13.86 6.70 -16.55
C ARG A 168 -12.60 7.24 -17.20
N LEU A 169 -12.55 7.15 -18.53
CA LEU A 169 -11.49 7.74 -19.34
C LEU A 169 -11.32 9.23 -19.00
N GLY A 170 -10.08 9.64 -18.72
CA GLY A 170 -9.73 11.02 -18.39
C GLY A 170 -9.89 11.43 -16.93
N ARG A 171 -10.18 10.51 -16.00
CA ARG A 171 -10.06 10.78 -14.56
C ARG A 171 -8.61 11.15 -14.22
N SER A 172 -8.42 12.32 -13.61
CA SER A 172 -7.13 12.77 -13.08
C SER A 172 -6.63 11.84 -11.96
N PHE A 173 -5.32 11.81 -11.73
CA PHE A 173 -4.72 10.94 -10.70
C PHE A 173 -5.24 11.23 -9.28
N CYS A 174 -5.44 12.52 -8.98
CA CYS A 174 -6.17 13.01 -7.82
C CYS A 174 -7.38 13.85 -8.28
N PRO A 175 -8.49 13.84 -7.52
CA PRO A 175 -9.65 14.68 -7.80
C PRO A 175 -9.36 16.17 -7.61
#